data_AF-A0A1X6WZN2-F1
#
_entry.id   AF-A0A1X6WZN2-F1
#
_cell.length_a   1.000
_cell.length_b   1.000
_cell.length_c   1.000
_cell.angle_alpha   90.00
_cell.angle_beta   90.00
_cell.angle_gamma   90.00
#
_symmetry.space_group_name_H-M   'P 1'
#
loop_
_entity.id
_entity.type
_entity.pdbx_description
1 polymer ?
#
loop_
_entity_poly.entity_id
_entity_poly.type
_entity_poly.pdbx_seq_one_letter_code
_entity_poly.pdbx_strand_id
1 'polypeptide(L)'
;MIIAMNSIAIDIARRPESARGIAGASGLRTAPHLVRLDRALGELERARALVDQAERLRTVDARAAFELAHRSALRAAGVVIDEANRARRRRLPLNAWDALSRCGAHHRAWAQEVAPMVAERARLDRDETASPDLALLEEHCRRTRERIEGVRAEITLALLPELPAAVERGRD
;
A
#
# COMPACT_ATOMS: atom_id res chain seq x y z
N MET A 1 60.47 7.00 -44.28
CA MET A 1 59.80 5.90 -45.00
C MET A 1 58.35 6.35 -45.22
N ILE A 2 58.08 7.04 -46.33
CA ILE A 2 57.42 6.52 -47.55
C ILE A 2 55.88 6.52 -47.43
N ILE A 3 55.28 7.49 -48.13
CA ILE A 3 54.04 7.45 -48.93
C ILE A 3 52.68 7.64 -48.23
N ALA A 4 52.04 8.73 -48.64
CA ALA A 4 50.60 9.02 -48.59
C ALA A 4 49.82 8.21 -49.64
N MET A 5 48.49 8.24 -49.58
CA MET A 5 47.48 8.01 -50.66
C MET A 5 46.52 6.85 -50.41
N ASN A 6 45.25 7.19 -50.13
CA ASN A 6 44.11 7.03 -51.06
C ASN A 6 42.80 7.20 -50.26
N SER A 7 42.01 8.24 -50.48
CA SER A 7 41.18 8.58 -51.65
C SER A 7 39.80 7.91 -51.65
N ILE A 8 38.80 8.81 -51.69
CA ILE A 8 37.53 8.73 -52.42
C ILE A 8 36.31 8.14 -51.70
N ALA A 9 35.47 9.10 -51.26
CA ALA A 9 34.03 9.25 -51.43
C ALA A 9 33.14 8.01 -51.60
N ILE A 10 32.00 8.01 -50.88
CA ILE A 10 30.66 8.13 -51.49
C ILE A 10 29.64 8.47 -50.39
N ASP A 11 28.93 9.56 -50.64
CA ASP A 11 27.70 10.01 -49.99
C ASP A 11 26.57 9.04 -50.31
N ILE A 12 25.66 8.75 -49.36
CA ILE A 12 24.23 8.45 -49.56
C ILE A 12 23.58 8.20 -48.20
N ALA A 13 22.66 9.09 -47.88
CA ALA A 13 21.63 9.05 -46.86
C ALA A 13 21.15 7.65 -46.43
N ARG A 14 21.13 7.43 -45.11
CA ARG A 14 19.96 6.86 -44.41
C ARG A 14 20.03 7.22 -42.92
N ARG A 15 19.19 8.17 -42.51
CA ARG A 15 18.82 8.38 -41.11
C ARG A 15 18.04 7.14 -40.64
N PRO A 16 18.37 6.49 -39.52
CA PRO A 16 17.40 5.65 -38.84
C PRO A 16 16.42 6.55 -38.07
N GLU A 17 15.34 6.95 -38.74
CA GLU A 17 14.05 7.21 -38.08
C GLU A 17 13.55 5.89 -37.50
N SER A 18 13.85 5.61 -36.24
CA SER A 18 13.09 4.66 -35.40
C SER A 18 13.71 4.53 -34.01
N ALA A 19 13.62 5.60 -33.22
CA ALA A 19 13.77 5.52 -31.76
C ALA A 19 12.64 6.26 -31.02
N ARG A 20 11.50 6.48 -31.66
CA ARG A 20 10.24 6.87 -31.00
C ARG A 20 9.39 5.63 -30.75
N GLY A 21 9.86 4.76 -29.87
CA GLY A 21 9.19 3.48 -29.63
C GLY A 21 9.52 2.83 -28.30
N ILE A 22 10.05 3.55 -27.30
CA ILE A 22 10.28 2.99 -25.95
C ILE A 22 10.07 4.03 -24.83
N ALA A 23 9.40 5.15 -25.11
CA ALA A 23 9.10 6.17 -24.10
C ALA A 23 7.80 5.90 -23.32
N GLY A 24 6.92 5.01 -23.81
CA GLY A 24 5.61 4.73 -23.20
C GLY A 24 5.67 3.85 -21.95
N ALA A 25 6.55 2.85 -21.92
CA ALA A 25 6.67 1.93 -20.78
C ALA A 25 7.46 2.53 -19.59
N SER A 26 8.27 3.56 -19.84
CA SER A 26 8.99 4.30 -18.80
C SER A 26 8.12 5.38 -18.17
N GLY A 27 7.26 6.05 -18.95
CA GLY A 27 6.36 7.11 -18.45
C GLY A 27 5.27 6.62 -17.50
N LEU A 28 4.82 5.36 -17.63
CA LEU A 28 3.87 4.74 -16.70
C LEU A 28 4.49 4.49 -15.31
N ARG A 29 5.80 4.25 -15.21
CA ARG A 29 6.48 4.11 -13.90
C ARG A 29 6.76 5.44 -13.21
N THR A 30 6.48 6.57 -13.87
CA THR A 30 6.82 7.91 -13.38
C THR A 30 5.60 8.72 -12.92
N ALA A 31 4.38 8.21 -13.10
CA ALA A 31 3.19 8.93 -12.68
C ALA A 31 3.08 8.89 -11.13
N PRO A 32 3.05 10.05 -10.44
CA PRO A 32 3.10 10.09 -8.98
C PRO A 32 1.95 9.33 -8.28
N HIS A 33 0.82 9.10 -8.95
CA HIS A 33 -0.28 8.28 -8.42
C HIS A 33 0.03 6.78 -8.45
N LEU A 34 0.75 6.28 -9.47
CA LEU A 34 1.12 4.88 -9.57
C LEU A 34 2.19 4.48 -8.55
N VAL A 35 3.18 5.36 -8.32
CA VAL A 35 4.19 5.15 -7.25
C VAL A 35 3.52 5.13 -5.86
N ARG A 36 2.53 6.00 -5.65
CA ARG A 36 1.75 6.03 -4.40
C ARG A 36 0.94 4.74 -4.22
N LEU A 37 0.26 4.31 -5.28
CA LEU A 37 -0.52 3.09 -5.27
C LEU A 37 0.36 1.88 -4.98
N ASP A 38 1.47 1.72 -5.70
CA ASP A 38 2.42 0.62 -5.49
C ASP A 38 2.91 0.56 -4.03
N ARG A 39 3.31 1.71 -3.47
CA ARG A 39 3.69 1.81 -2.06
C ARG A 39 2.56 1.40 -1.13
N ALA A 40 1.34 1.90 -1.35
CA ALA A 40 0.19 1.57 -0.51
C ALA A 40 -0.15 0.09 -0.57
N LEU A 41 -0.18 -0.51 -1.77
CA LEU A 41 -0.43 -1.93 -1.97
C LEU A 41 0.64 -2.79 -1.30
N GLY A 42 1.92 -2.40 -1.39
CA GLY A 42 3.01 -3.11 -0.71
C GLY A 42 2.97 -3.00 0.83
N GLU A 43 2.42 -1.90 1.39
CA GLU A 43 2.13 -1.82 2.83
C GLU A 43 0.98 -2.77 3.21
N LEU A 44 -0.09 -2.83 2.40
CA LEU A 44 -1.23 -3.72 2.64
C LEU A 44 -0.88 -5.20 2.49
N GLU A 45 0.00 -5.56 1.56
CA GLU A 45 0.51 -6.93 1.41
C GLU A 45 1.33 -7.35 2.63
N ARG A 46 2.20 -6.48 3.14
CA ARG A 46 2.92 -6.72 4.40
C ARG A 46 1.96 -6.84 5.59
N ALA A 47 0.90 -6.03 5.63
CA ALA A 47 -0.13 -6.17 6.66
C ALA A 47 -0.82 -7.55 6.54
N ARG A 48 -1.14 -7.99 5.33
CA ARG A 48 -1.75 -9.30 5.07
C ARG A 48 -0.88 -10.44 5.55
N ALA A 49 0.41 -10.43 5.22
CA ALA A 49 1.36 -11.42 5.68
C ALA A 49 1.43 -11.53 7.21
N LEU A 50 1.36 -10.38 7.92
CA LEU A 50 1.35 -10.34 9.38
C LEU A 50 0.09 -10.99 9.98
N VAL A 51 -1.10 -10.68 9.46
CA VAL A 51 -2.34 -11.28 10.00
C VAL A 51 -2.47 -12.76 9.65
N ASP A 52 -2.01 -13.17 8.47
CA ASP A 52 -1.97 -14.59 8.11
C ASP A 52 -0.97 -15.36 9.00
N GLN A 53 0.14 -14.72 9.42
CA GLN A 53 1.07 -15.28 10.40
C GLN A 53 0.45 -15.35 11.80
N ALA A 54 -0.28 -14.31 12.22
CA ALA A 54 -0.99 -14.28 13.49
C ALA A 54 -1.95 -15.48 13.61
N GLU A 55 -2.70 -15.78 12.56
CA GLU A 55 -3.61 -16.92 12.56
C GLU A 55 -2.91 -18.26 12.70
N ARG A 56 -1.78 -18.46 12.01
CA ARG A 56 -0.98 -19.69 12.15
C ARG A 56 -0.42 -19.85 13.57
N LEU A 57 -0.10 -18.74 14.24
CA LEU A 57 0.44 -18.76 15.59
C LEU A 57 -0.63 -18.78 16.68
N ARG A 58 -1.91 -18.54 16.37
CA ARG A 58 -2.98 -18.38 17.37
C ARG A 58 -3.04 -19.51 18.40
N THR A 59 -2.79 -20.75 17.99
CA THR A 59 -2.81 -21.93 18.86
C THR A 59 -1.44 -22.33 19.42
N VAL A 60 -0.36 -21.71 18.94
CA VAL A 60 1.03 -22.01 19.33
C VAL A 60 1.54 -20.98 20.32
N ASP A 61 1.36 -19.70 20.00
CA ASP A 61 1.71 -18.55 20.81
C ASP A 61 0.68 -17.44 20.58
N ALA A 62 -0.38 -17.46 21.39
CA ALA A 62 -1.49 -16.53 21.26
C ALA A 62 -1.06 -15.07 21.50
N ARG A 63 -0.06 -14.84 22.36
CA ARG A 63 0.43 -13.49 22.68
C ARG A 63 1.20 -12.90 21.49
N ALA A 64 2.10 -13.68 20.89
CA ALA A 64 2.78 -13.26 19.66
C ALA A 64 1.79 -13.07 18.51
N ALA A 65 0.79 -13.96 18.38
CA ALA A 65 -0.28 -13.81 17.40
C ALA A 65 -1.06 -12.49 17.58
N PHE A 66 -1.41 -12.12 18.82
CA PHE A 66 -2.12 -10.88 19.09
C PHE A 66 -1.32 -9.63 18.71
N GLU A 67 -0.03 -9.60 19.02
CA GLU A 67 0.85 -8.50 18.64
C GLU A 67 1.03 -8.41 17.11
N LEU A 68 1.11 -9.54 16.40
CA LEU A 68 1.15 -9.57 14.93
C LEU A 68 -0.16 -9.05 14.31
N ALA A 69 -1.31 -9.44 14.83
CA ALA A 69 -2.62 -8.93 14.39
C ALA A 69 -2.71 -7.41 14.61
N HIS A 70 -2.22 -6.92 15.75
CA HIS A 70 -2.21 -5.48 16.05
C HIS A 70 -1.28 -4.69 15.12
N ARG A 71 -0.06 -5.19 14.86
CA ARG A 71 0.87 -4.56 13.90
C ARG A 71 0.30 -4.54 12.49
N SER A 72 -0.38 -5.60 12.09
CA SER A 72 -1.10 -5.67 10.82
C SER A 72 -2.17 -4.57 10.72
N ALA A 73 -3.00 -4.42 11.76
CA ALA A 73 -4.05 -3.40 11.82
C ALA A 73 -3.47 -1.98 11.76
N LEU A 74 -2.39 -1.69 12.50
CA LEU A 74 -1.70 -0.39 12.48
C LEU A 74 -1.13 -0.07 11.10
N ARG A 75 -0.58 -1.07 10.41
CA ARG A 75 -0.03 -0.90 9.06
C ARG A 75 -1.13 -0.56 8.05
N ALA A 76 -2.26 -1.25 8.10
CA ALA A 76 -3.42 -0.94 7.26
C ALA A 76 -3.98 0.46 7.56
N ALA A 77 -4.11 0.83 8.85
CA ALA A 77 -4.54 2.17 9.24
C ALA A 77 -3.55 3.26 8.77
N GLY A 78 -2.25 2.96 8.81
CA GLY A 78 -1.19 3.85 8.33
C GLY A 78 -1.36 4.24 6.86
N VAL A 79 -1.77 3.31 5.99
CA VAL A 79 -2.06 3.60 4.58
C VAL A 79 -3.17 4.64 4.43
N VAL A 80 -4.28 4.46 5.18
CA VAL A 80 -5.40 5.41 5.19
C VAL A 80 -4.97 6.78 5.69
N ILE A 81 -4.22 6.82 6.80
CA ILE A 81 -3.77 8.06 7.43
C ILE A 81 -2.78 8.81 6.54
N ASP A 82 -1.86 8.09 5.90
CA ASP A 82 -0.90 8.68 4.97
C ASP A 82 -1.61 9.31 3.79
N GLU A 83 -2.59 8.63 3.19
CA GLU A 83 -3.36 9.19 2.07
C GLU A 83 -4.21 10.38 2.53
N ALA A 84 -4.90 10.27 3.67
CA ALA A 84 -5.68 11.37 4.23
C ALA A 84 -4.81 12.60 4.57
N ASN A 85 -3.57 12.42 5.00
CA ASN A 85 -2.64 13.52 5.26
C ASN A 85 -2.21 14.26 3.99
N ARG A 86 -2.23 13.61 2.81
CA ARG A 86 -1.84 14.28 1.55
C ARG A 86 -2.80 15.39 1.15
N ALA A 87 -4.07 15.24 1.45
CA ALA A 87 -5.10 16.26 1.16
C ALA A 87 -5.21 17.35 2.25
N ARG A 88 -4.45 17.25 3.35
CA ARG A 88 -4.60 18.13 4.51
C ARG A 88 -3.52 19.20 4.59
N ARG A 89 -3.93 20.41 4.99
CA ARG A 89 -2.99 21.49 5.38
C ARG A 89 -2.32 21.24 6.73
N ARG A 90 -3.04 20.62 7.67
CA ARG A 90 -2.54 20.26 9.02
C ARG A 90 -2.55 18.75 9.17
N ARG A 91 -1.40 18.20 9.60
CA ARG A 91 -1.24 16.76 9.83
C ARG A 91 -2.22 16.25 10.88
N LEU A 92 -2.63 15.00 10.71
CA LEU A 92 -3.38 14.23 11.69
C LEU A 92 -2.55 14.01 12.97
N PRO A 93 -3.21 13.69 14.10
CA PRO A 93 -2.54 13.31 15.35
C PRO A 93 -1.52 12.18 15.18
N LEU A 94 -0.59 12.08 16.12
CA LEU A 94 0.41 11.01 16.15
C LEU A 94 -0.19 9.64 16.54
N ASN A 95 -1.23 9.64 17.37
CA ASN A 95 -1.94 8.41 17.70
C ASN A 95 -2.71 7.91 16.48
N ALA A 96 -2.40 6.69 16.02
CA ALA A 96 -2.96 6.13 14.79
C ALA A 96 -4.49 5.99 14.85
N TRP A 97 -5.05 5.57 15.99
CA TRP A 97 -6.50 5.38 16.13
C TRP A 97 -7.24 6.73 16.21
N ASP A 98 -6.67 7.72 16.88
CA ASP A 98 -7.18 9.10 16.87
C ASP A 98 -7.10 9.73 15.47
N ALA A 99 -6.02 9.48 14.74
CA ALA A 99 -5.85 9.92 13.37
C ALA A 99 -6.89 9.28 12.45
N LEU A 100 -7.05 7.95 12.53
CA LEU A 100 -8.02 7.18 11.77
C LEU A 100 -9.45 7.67 12.01
N SER A 101 -9.78 8.02 13.27
CA SER A 101 -11.10 8.57 13.63
C SER A 101 -11.46 9.88 12.90
N ARG A 102 -10.44 10.59 12.39
CA ARG A 102 -10.61 11.85 11.66
C ARG A 102 -10.63 11.67 10.14
N CYS A 103 -10.47 10.45 9.64
CA CYS A 103 -10.40 10.15 8.20
C CYS A 103 -11.77 9.93 7.53
N GLY A 104 -12.88 9.99 8.27
CA GLY A 104 -14.23 9.85 7.73
C GLY A 104 -15.11 8.95 8.61
N ALA A 105 -16.41 8.87 8.31
CA ALA A 105 -17.34 8.08 9.11
C ALA A 105 -16.98 6.58 9.13
N HIS A 106 -16.62 6.02 7.97
CA HIS A 106 -16.20 4.62 7.84
C HIS A 106 -14.96 4.29 8.70
N HIS A 107 -13.93 5.13 8.63
CA HIS A 107 -12.70 4.94 9.41
C HIS A 107 -12.87 5.25 10.90
N ARG A 108 -13.79 6.15 11.25
CA ARG A 108 -14.19 6.38 12.65
C ARG A 108 -14.87 5.14 13.24
N ALA A 109 -15.75 4.49 12.50
CA ALA A 109 -16.35 3.24 12.94
C ALA A 109 -15.28 2.16 13.16
N TRP A 110 -14.31 2.04 12.24
CA TRP A 110 -13.17 1.13 12.45
C TRP A 110 -12.39 1.44 13.73
N ALA A 111 -12.05 2.71 13.99
CA ALA A 111 -11.35 3.09 15.22
C ALA A 111 -12.14 2.73 16.50
N GLN A 112 -13.47 2.74 16.45
CA GLN A 112 -14.32 2.30 17.56
C GLN A 112 -14.34 0.77 17.69
N GLU A 113 -14.47 0.06 16.58
CA GLU A 113 -14.49 -1.40 16.54
C GLU A 113 -13.19 -2.03 17.05
N VAL A 114 -12.04 -1.39 16.83
CA VAL A 114 -10.73 -1.90 17.28
C VAL A 114 -10.42 -1.55 18.74
N ALA A 115 -11.22 -0.67 19.38
CA ALA A 115 -10.96 -0.21 20.73
C ALA A 115 -10.84 -1.34 21.78
N PRO A 116 -11.68 -2.40 21.75
CA PRO A 116 -11.49 -3.56 22.64
C PRO A 116 -10.13 -4.24 22.46
N MET A 117 -9.66 -4.38 21.21
CA MET A 117 -8.34 -4.97 20.94
C MET A 117 -7.19 -4.07 21.41
N VAL A 118 -7.34 -2.74 21.31
CA VAL A 118 -6.36 -1.79 21.84
C VAL A 118 -6.28 -1.87 23.37
N ALA A 119 -7.44 -1.95 24.03
CA ALA A 119 -7.52 -2.10 25.47
C ALA A 119 -6.88 -3.42 25.93
N GLU A 120 -7.15 -4.51 25.21
CA GLU A 120 -6.53 -5.81 25.49
C GLU A 120 -5.01 -5.76 25.30
N ARG A 121 -4.51 -5.14 24.23
CA ARG A 121 -3.07 -4.93 24.05
C ARG A 121 -2.46 -4.19 25.23
N ALA A 122 -3.10 -3.10 25.67
CA ALA A 122 -2.63 -2.32 26.80
C ALA A 122 -2.65 -3.12 28.12
N ARG A 123 -3.59 -4.05 28.28
CA ARG A 123 -3.62 -4.99 29.40
C ARG A 123 -2.44 -5.95 29.34
N LEU A 124 -2.18 -6.55 28.18
CA LEU A 124 -1.04 -7.45 27.96
C LEU A 124 0.30 -6.73 28.16
N ASP A 125 0.45 -5.49 27.69
CA ASP A 125 1.69 -4.72 27.87
C ASP A 125 2.01 -4.46 29.35
N ARG A 126 0.98 -4.34 30.21
CA ARG A 126 1.16 -4.14 31.65
C ARG A 126 1.44 -5.43 32.43
N ASP A 127 1.12 -6.58 31.85
CA ASP A 127 1.29 -7.90 32.48
C ASP A 127 1.84 -8.90 31.46
N GLU A 128 3.15 -9.17 31.57
CA GLU A 128 3.85 -10.11 30.69
C GLU A 128 3.39 -11.56 30.85
N THR A 129 2.79 -11.91 31.99
CA THR A 129 2.29 -13.26 32.28
C THR A 129 0.87 -13.49 31.76
N ALA A 130 0.15 -12.41 31.44
CA ALA A 130 -1.19 -12.49 30.90
C ALA A 130 -1.22 -13.09 29.48
N SER A 131 -2.22 -13.93 29.25
CA SER A 131 -2.60 -14.41 27.91
C SER A 131 -3.75 -13.58 27.34
N PRO A 132 -3.82 -13.39 26.01
CA PRO A 132 -4.94 -12.71 25.36
C PRO A 132 -6.24 -13.52 25.47
N ASP A 133 -7.37 -12.84 25.46
CA ASP A 133 -8.66 -13.44 25.11
C ASP A 133 -8.61 -14.00 23.68
N LEU A 134 -8.81 -15.32 23.54
CA LEU A 134 -8.73 -16.03 22.26
C LEU A 134 -9.87 -15.67 21.31
N ALA A 135 -11.07 -15.41 21.81
CA ALA A 135 -12.19 -14.96 20.99
C ALA A 135 -11.92 -13.54 20.47
N LEU A 136 -11.34 -12.69 21.31
CA LEU A 136 -10.93 -11.35 20.89
C LEU A 136 -9.79 -11.38 19.87
N LEU A 137 -8.83 -12.31 20.01
CA LEU A 137 -7.77 -12.54 19.03
C LEU A 137 -8.33 -13.00 17.67
N GLU A 138 -9.26 -13.96 17.68
CA GLU A 138 -9.96 -14.40 16.47
C GLU A 138 -10.65 -13.23 15.76
N GLU A 139 -11.40 -12.45 16.52
CA GLU A 139 -12.10 -11.28 16.01
C GLU A 139 -11.14 -10.22 15.46
N HIS A 140 -10.00 -10.02 16.13
CA HIS A 140 -8.94 -9.11 15.68
C HIS A 140 -8.41 -9.54 14.30
N CYS A 141 -8.03 -10.82 14.15
CA CYS A 141 -7.52 -11.33 12.88
C CYS A 141 -8.57 -11.17 11.76
N ARG A 142 -9.81 -11.57 12.02
CA ARG A 142 -10.92 -11.48 11.06
C ARG A 142 -11.15 -10.04 10.60
N ARG A 143 -11.34 -9.11 11.53
CA ARG A 143 -11.58 -7.69 11.21
C ARG A 143 -10.39 -7.06 10.50
N THR A 144 -9.18 -7.32 10.96
CA THR A 144 -7.98 -6.75 10.31
C THR A 144 -7.87 -7.20 8.86
N ARG A 145 -8.19 -8.47 8.55
CA ARG A 145 -8.24 -8.95 7.17
C ARG A 145 -9.30 -8.22 6.34
N GLU A 146 -10.51 -8.08 6.86
CA GLU A 146 -11.59 -7.35 6.18
C GLU A 146 -11.20 -5.90 5.90
N ARG A 147 -10.53 -5.24 6.86
CA ARG A 147 -10.07 -3.86 6.71
C ARG A 147 -8.95 -3.73 5.70
N ILE A 148 -8.02 -4.68 5.62
CA ILE A 148 -6.98 -4.69 4.58
C ILE A 148 -7.61 -4.72 3.19
N GLU A 149 -8.59 -5.58 2.95
CA GLU A 149 -9.24 -5.67 1.64
C GLU A 149 -10.11 -4.44 1.34
N GLY A 150 -10.81 -3.91 2.34
CA GLY A 150 -11.56 -2.65 2.20
C GLY A 150 -10.65 -1.47 1.81
N VAL A 151 -9.53 -1.29 2.53
CA VAL A 151 -8.57 -0.22 2.22
C VAL A 151 -7.90 -0.44 0.86
N ARG A 152 -7.62 -1.68 0.47
CA ARG A 152 -7.10 -2.01 -0.87
C ARG A 152 -8.06 -1.51 -1.95
N ALA A 153 -9.34 -1.82 -1.83
CA ALA A 153 -10.35 -1.40 -2.79
C ALA A 153 -10.48 0.13 -2.85
N GLU A 154 -10.56 0.78 -1.69
CA GLU A 154 -10.66 2.25 -1.58
C GLU A 154 -9.48 2.97 -2.23
N ILE A 155 -8.24 2.57 -1.92
CA ILE A 155 -7.03 3.20 -2.46
C ILE A 155 -6.88 2.93 -3.96
N THR A 156 -7.25 1.73 -4.40
CA THR A 156 -7.23 1.38 -5.84
C THR A 156 -8.19 2.30 -6.60
N LEU A 157 -9.43 2.45 -6.13
CA LEU A 157 -10.42 3.34 -6.75
C LEU A 157 -9.97 4.80 -6.73
N ALA A 158 -9.35 5.25 -5.64
CA ALA A 158 -8.91 6.63 -5.49
C ALA A 158 -7.71 7.00 -6.40
N LEU A 159 -6.79 6.06 -6.65
CA LEU A 159 -5.54 6.31 -7.38
C LEU A 159 -5.54 5.78 -8.81
N LEU A 160 -6.48 4.90 -9.16
CA LEU A 160 -6.80 4.48 -10.53
C LEU A 160 -8.26 4.81 -10.83
N PRO A 161 -8.64 6.10 -10.93
CA PRO A 161 -9.90 6.43 -11.56
C PRO A 161 -9.84 5.88 -13.00
N GLU A 162 -10.93 5.26 -13.47
CA GLU A 162 -10.98 4.58 -14.77
C GLU A 162 -10.18 5.33 -15.84
N LEU A 163 -9.28 4.62 -16.52
CA LEU A 163 -8.62 5.16 -17.70
C LEU A 163 -9.74 5.61 -18.64
N PRO A 164 -9.87 6.90 -19.01
CA PRO A 164 -10.86 7.31 -19.98
C PRO A 164 -10.66 6.45 -21.23
N ALA A 165 -11.77 5.98 -21.83
CA ALA A 165 -11.87 5.05 -22.95
C ALA A 165 -11.11 5.49 -24.22
N ALA A 166 -9.79 5.68 -24.11
CA ALA A 166 -8.90 6.11 -25.17
C ALA A 166 -8.43 4.93 -26.03
N VAL A 167 -9.21 3.84 -26.06
CA VAL A 167 -9.05 2.71 -26.98
C VAL A 167 -10.10 2.73 -28.09
N GLU A 168 -11.01 3.72 -28.13
CA GLU A 168 -11.95 3.91 -29.26
C GLU A 168 -11.49 4.96 -30.30
N ARG A 169 -10.19 5.28 -30.35
CA ARG A 169 -9.63 6.13 -31.42
C ARG A 169 -8.54 5.42 -32.21
N GLY A 170 -9.01 4.44 -32.95
CA GLY A 170 -8.52 4.06 -34.28
C GLY A 170 -9.65 3.27 -34.93
N ARG A 171 -10.78 3.89 -35.31
CA ARG A 171 -11.00 4.54 -36.62
C ARG A 171 -10.13 3.90 -37.70
N ASP A 172 -10.69 2.94 -38.41
CA ASP A 172 -11.47 3.12 -39.67
C ASP A 172 -10.52 2.91 -40.86
#